data_AF-A0A430KWQ6-F1
#
_entry.id   AF-A0A430KWQ6-F1
#
_cell.length_a   1.000
_cell.length_b   1.000
_cell.length_c   1.000
_cell.angle_alpha   90.00
_cell.angle_beta   90.00
_cell.angle_gamma   90.00
#
_symmetry.space_group_name_H-M   'P 1'
#
loop_
_entity.id
_entity.type
_entity.pdbx_description
1 polymer ?
#
loop_
_entity_poly.entity_id
_entity_poly.type
_entity_poly.pdbx_seq_one_letter_code
_entity_poly.pdbx_strand_id
1 'polypeptide(L)'
;AFKERLLLVYGDQKTTQRIRMIKSRRSRAAQAVDSLRWVLPVPALFHVRMNYLYMLSRTHFGAAGDGSKATLYDAMNFWVRKGIQSKKADFYALEQLVIHSFQARICALMWSRLGILGLGDTELDIARILQSYGPKELSQLIESIVQSYDVDCRYTKNLELRNHILFLQHTQNYLVMKHAIKHADLGLLHR
;
A
#
# COMPACT_ATOMS: atom_id res chain seq x y z
N ALA A 1 -10.22 -41.03 -8.07
CA ALA A 1 -10.71 -39.68 -7.73
C ALA A 1 -9.61 -38.70 -7.31
N PHE A 2 -8.80 -38.95 -6.25
CA PHE A 2 -7.82 -37.95 -5.75
C PHE A 2 -6.43 -37.95 -6.41
N LYS A 3 -6.06 -38.98 -7.18
CA LYS A 3 -4.75 -39.03 -7.85
C LYS A 3 -4.61 -38.01 -9.00
N GLU A 4 -5.73 -37.59 -9.57
CA GLU A 4 -5.81 -36.71 -10.76
C GLU A 4 -6.40 -35.34 -10.44
N ARG A 5 -6.61 -35.03 -9.15
CA ARG A 5 -7.20 -33.76 -8.72
C ARG A 5 -6.11 -32.80 -8.28
N LEU A 6 -6.30 -31.52 -8.62
CA LEU A 6 -5.56 -30.41 -8.06
C LEU A 6 -6.56 -29.40 -7.50
N LEU A 7 -6.56 -29.21 -6.19
CA LEU A 7 -7.37 -28.22 -5.50
C LEU A 7 -6.46 -27.11 -4.97
N LEU A 8 -6.76 -25.87 -5.34
CA LEU A 8 -6.12 -24.69 -4.78
C LEU A 8 -6.73 -24.42 -3.41
N VAL A 9 -5.88 -24.40 -2.37
CA VAL A 9 -6.32 -24.07 -0.99
C VAL A 9 -5.65 -22.77 -0.59
N TYR A 10 -6.47 -21.74 -0.43
CA TYR A 10 -6.03 -20.40 -0.09
C TYR A 10 -6.03 -20.18 1.42
N GLY A 11 -5.03 -19.48 1.91
CA GLY A 11 -4.98 -19.06 3.31
C GLY A 11 -3.83 -18.10 3.58
N ASP A 12 -3.64 -17.72 4.83
CA ASP A 12 -2.47 -16.96 5.23
C ASP A 12 -1.17 -17.78 5.08
N GLN A 13 -0.03 -17.12 5.22
CA GLN A 13 1.27 -17.77 5.07
C GLN A 13 1.46 -18.92 6.06
N LYS A 14 0.95 -18.77 7.29
CA LYS A 14 1.07 -19.78 8.34
C LYS A 14 0.27 -21.04 7.99
N THR A 15 -0.93 -20.88 7.47
CA THR A 15 -1.79 -21.96 6.98
C THR A 15 -1.14 -22.67 5.81
N THR A 16 -0.63 -21.91 4.84
CA THR A 16 0.10 -22.43 3.68
C THR A 16 1.31 -23.27 4.13
N GLN A 17 2.12 -22.77 5.07
CA GLN A 17 3.25 -23.51 5.64
C GLN A 17 2.82 -24.79 6.35
N ARG A 18 1.75 -24.74 7.14
CA ARG A 18 1.20 -25.92 7.83
C ARG A 18 0.76 -27.00 6.85
N ILE A 19 0.08 -26.63 5.77
CA ILE A 19 -0.33 -27.58 4.72
C ILE A 19 0.91 -28.20 4.05
N ARG A 20 1.92 -27.39 3.69
CA ARG A 20 3.19 -27.90 3.13
C ARG A 20 3.89 -28.89 4.06
N MET A 21 3.92 -28.58 5.36
CA MET A 21 4.49 -29.47 6.38
C MET A 21 3.72 -30.80 6.47
N ILE A 22 2.39 -30.77 6.49
CA ILE A 22 1.57 -31.98 6.54
C ILE A 22 1.78 -32.82 5.27
N LYS A 23 1.82 -32.19 4.09
CA LYS A 23 2.12 -32.86 2.81
C LYS A 23 3.48 -33.57 2.85
N SER A 24 4.51 -32.92 3.38
CA SER A 24 5.84 -33.51 3.51
C SER A 24 5.81 -34.75 4.41
N ARG A 25 5.19 -34.64 5.60
CA ARG A 25 5.08 -35.75 6.56
C ARG A 25 4.23 -36.92 6.06
N ARG A 26 3.21 -36.66 5.24
CA ARG A 26 2.29 -37.69 4.70
C ARG A 26 2.63 -38.13 3.28
N SER A 27 3.80 -37.77 2.76
CA SER A 27 4.20 -38.07 1.38
C SER A 27 4.18 -39.56 1.02
N ARG A 28 4.35 -40.44 2.01
CA ARG A 28 4.34 -41.91 1.90
C ARG A 28 3.01 -42.57 2.30
N ALA A 29 1.95 -41.80 2.53
CA ALA A 29 0.66 -42.37 2.88
C ALA A 29 0.13 -43.27 1.75
N ALA A 30 -0.46 -44.42 2.13
CA ALA A 30 -0.92 -45.42 1.17
C ALA A 30 -2.09 -44.92 0.30
N GLN A 31 -3.00 -44.14 0.89
CA GLN A 31 -4.12 -43.57 0.16
C GLN A 31 -3.78 -42.18 -0.40
N ALA A 32 -4.23 -41.92 -1.62
CA ALA A 32 -4.03 -40.64 -2.29
C ALA A 32 -4.65 -39.47 -1.52
N VAL A 33 -5.78 -39.70 -0.84
CA VAL A 33 -6.47 -38.69 -0.02
C VAL A 33 -5.59 -38.21 1.14
N ASP A 34 -4.95 -39.15 1.85
CA ASP A 34 -4.11 -38.88 3.02
C ASP A 34 -2.81 -38.16 2.69
N SER A 35 -2.25 -38.44 1.51
CA SER A 35 -1.00 -37.83 1.04
C SER A 35 -1.12 -36.32 0.82
N LEU A 36 -2.35 -35.81 0.65
CA LEU A 36 -2.65 -34.41 0.28
C LEU A 36 -1.89 -33.93 -0.97
N ARG A 37 -1.39 -34.83 -1.83
CA ARG A 37 -0.71 -34.47 -3.09
C ARG A 37 -1.59 -33.61 -3.98
N TRP A 38 -2.90 -33.86 -3.94
CA TRP A 38 -3.95 -33.15 -4.65
C TRP A 38 -4.23 -31.72 -4.15
N VAL A 39 -3.63 -31.27 -3.04
CA VAL A 39 -3.81 -29.91 -2.50
C VAL A 39 -2.63 -29.01 -2.88
N LEU A 40 -2.86 -27.90 -3.59
CA LEU A 40 -1.85 -26.86 -3.79
C LEU A 40 -2.12 -25.70 -2.81
N PRO A 41 -1.34 -25.56 -1.72
CA PRO A 41 -1.51 -24.44 -0.81
C PRO A 41 -0.97 -23.15 -1.45
N VAL A 42 -1.84 -22.16 -1.61
CA VAL A 42 -1.54 -20.86 -2.21
C VAL A 42 -1.66 -19.78 -1.13
N PRO A 43 -0.58 -19.03 -0.81
CA PRO A 43 -0.70 -17.91 0.09
C PRO A 43 -1.59 -16.84 -0.55
N ALA A 44 -2.71 -16.52 0.08
CA ALA A 44 -3.67 -15.58 -0.49
C ALA A 44 -3.07 -14.17 -0.49
N LEU A 45 -3.02 -13.53 -1.67
CA LEU A 45 -2.46 -12.19 -1.83
C LEU A 45 -3.18 -11.13 -0.98
N PHE A 46 -4.45 -11.37 -0.64
CA PHE A 46 -5.18 -10.54 0.33
C PHE A 46 -4.47 -10.43 1.68
N HIS A 47 -3.88 -11.51 2.19
CA HIS A 47 -3.14 -11.46 3.46
C HIS A 47 -1.82 -10.70 3.34
N VAL A 48 -1.18 -10.71 2.16
CA VAL A 48 0.00 -9.87 1.90
C VAL A 48 -0.40 -8.39 1.92
N ARG A 49 -1.51 -8.03 1.26
CA ARG A 49 -2.09 -6.68 1.31
C ARG A 49 -2.42 -6.26 2.74
N MET A 50 -3.09 -7.12 3.51
CA MET A 50 -3.44 -6.85 4.90
C MET A 50 -2.19 -6.63 5.78
N ASN A 51 -1.17 -7.48 5.63
CA ASN A 51 0.08 -7.33 6.38
C ASN A 51 0.81 -6.02 6.05
N TYR A 52 0.87 -5.64 4.78
CA TYR A 52 1.47 -4.38 4.35
C TYR A 52 0.71 -3.18 4.91
N LEU A 53 -0.62 -3.19 4.85
CA LEU A 53 -1.44 -2.12 5.41
C LEU A 53 -1.21 -1.97 6.93
N TYR A 54 -1.11 -3.09 7.66
CA TYR A 54 -0.79 -3.05 9.09
C TYR A 54 0.64 -2.62 9.39
N MET A 55 1.60 -2.90 8.51
CA MET A 55 2.94 -2.30 8.58
C MET A 55 2.85 -0.78 8.44
N LEU A 56 2.13 -0.26 7.44
CA LEU A 56 1.92 1.18 7.26
C LEU A 56 1.31 1.83 8.51
N SER A 57 0.28 1.20 9.08
CA SER A 57 -0.30 1.65 10.35
C SER A 57 0.79 1.70 11.44
N ARG A 58 1.49 0.60 11.72
CA ARG A 58 2.49 0.57 12.80
C ARG A 58 3.61 1.58 12.63
N THR A 59 4.05 1.81 11.39
CA THR A 59 5.16 2.73 11.09
C THR A 59 4.73 4.20 11.16
N HIS A 60 3.51 4.52 10.71
CA HIS A 60 3.09 5.90 10.47
C HIS A 60 1.90 6.35 11.33
N PHE A 61 1.42 5.53 12.27
CA PHE A 61 0.24 5.91 13.06
C PHE A 61 0.49 7.15 13.91
N GLY A 62 1.63 7.21 14.58
CA GLY A 62 1.86 8.17 15.66
C GLY A 62 0.94 7.93 16.87
N ALA A 63 0.92 8.90 17.75
CA ALA A 63 0.14 8.93 18.98
C ALA A 63 -0.38 10.34 19.30
N ALA A 64 -1.29 10.39 20.28
CA ALA A 64 -1.76 11.66 20.83
C ALA A 64 -0.59 12.41 21.47
N GLY A 65 -0.41 13.68 21.10
CA GLY A 65 0.64 14.53 21.66
C GLY A 65 1.98 14.47 20.94
N ASP A 66 2.12 13.69 19.86
CA ASP A 66 3.35 13.65 19.04
C ASP A 66 3.66 15.00 18.36
N GLY A 67 2.67 15.88 18.22
CA GLY A 67 2.80 17.20 17.59
C GLY A 67 3.04 17.17 16.07
N SER A 68 3.15 15.98 15.47
CA SER A 68 3.41 15.78 14.04
C SER A 68 2.10 15.58 13.26
N LYS A 69 1.89 16.42 12.24
CA LYS A 69 0.80 16.36 11.26
C LYS A 69 1.05 15.30 10.18
N ALA A 70 2.27 14.75 10.11
CA ALA A 70 2.64 13.66 9.24
C ALA A 70 2.12 12.28 9.70
N THR A 71 1.51 12.20 10.87
CA THR A 71 0.98 10.95 11.44
C THR A 71 -0.41 10.60 10.89
N LEU A 72 -0.75 9.31 10.85
CA LEU A 72 -2.12 8.88 10.54
C LEU A 72 -3.09 9.22 11.68
N TYR A 73 -2.60 9.33 12.91
CA TYR A 73 -3.38 9.78 14.06
C TYR A 73 -3.89 11.21 13.82
N ASP A 74 -3.02 12.14 13.41
CA ASP A 74 -3.44 13.50 13.09
C ASP A 74 -4.47 13.52 11.95
N ALA A 75 -4.20 12.83 10.83
CA ALA A 75 -5.13 12.73 9.70
C ALA A 75 -6.49 12.12 10.09
N MET A 76 -6.49 11.09 10.94
CA MET A 76 -7.70 10.45 11.46
C MET A 76 -8.55 11.44 12.26
N ASN A 77 -7.92 12.21 13.16
CA ASN A 77 -8.61 13.19 14.00
C ASN A 77 -9.07 14.40 13.18
N PHE A 78 -8.25 14.88 12.25
CA PHE A 78 -8.60 15.95 11.33
C PHE A 78 -9.86 15.63 10.53
N TRP A 79 -10.01 14.40 10.04
CA TRP A 79 -11.22 13.93 9.34
C TRP A 79 -12.30 13.34 10.25
N VAL A 80 -12.16 13.46 11.58
CA VAL A 80 -13.15 13.01 12.57
C VAL A 80 -13.53 11.53 12.40
N ARG A 81 -12.57 10.69 11.99
CA ARG A 81 -12.78 9.25 11.78
C ARG A 81 -12.66 8.50 13.11
N LYS A 82 -13.66 7.68 13.43
CA LYS A 82 -13.70 6.88 14.68
C LYS A 82 -13.39 5.40 14.41
N GLY A 83 -12.93 4.69 15.45
CA GLY A 83 -12.76 3.23 15.41
C GLY A 83 -11.48 2.71 14.74
N ILE A 84 -10.58 3.61 14.32
CA ILE A 84 -9.29 3.22 13.74
C ILE A 84 -8.24 3.26 14.85
N GLN A 85 -7.79 2.09 15.30
CA GLN A 85 -6.76 1.95 16.33
C GLN A 85 -5.46 1.43 15.72
N SER A 86 -4.30 1.94 16.15
CA SER A 86 -2.98 1.53 15.65
C SER A 86 -2.79 0.00 15.57
N LYS A 87 -3.26 -0.75 16.59
CA LYS A 87 -3.02 -2.21 16.71
C LYS A 87 -4.16 -3.10 16.22
N LYS A 88 -5.40 -2.61 16.16
CA LYS A 88 -6.62 -3.40 15.88
C LYS A 88 -7.59 -2.66 14.97
N ALA A 89 -7.08 -1.87 14.02
CA ALA A 89 -7.94 -1.19 13.08
C ALA A 89 -8.66 -2.18 12.16
N ASP A 90 -9.94 -1.89 11.90
CA ASP A 90 -10.66 -2.49 10.79
C ASP A 90 -9.88 -2.26 9.48
N PHE A 91 -9.81 -3.31 8.65
CA PHE A 91 -9.01 -3.29 7.43
C PHE A 91 -9.49 -2.21 6.45
N TYR A 92 -10.80 -2.11 6.21
CA TYR A 92 -11.35 -1.17 5.22
C TYR A 92 -11.26 0.27 5.72
N ALA A 93 -11.55 0.50 7.00
CA ALA A 93 -11.44 1.82 7.60
C ALA A 93 -9.99 2.34 7.56
N LEU A 94 -9.02 1.49 7.93
CA LEU A 94 -7.59 1.82 7.86
C LEU A 94 -7.13 2.05 6.43
N GLU A 95 -7.55 1.20 5.49
CA GLU A 95 -7.18 1.36 4.08
C GLU A 95 -7.66 2.70 3.54
N GLN A 96 -8.91 3.06 3.82
CA GLN A 96 -9.45 4.34 3.40
C GLN A 96 -8.69 5.50 4.03
N LEU A 97 -8.31 5.41 5.31
CA LEU A 97 -7.50 6.45 5.95
C LEU A 97 -6.14 6.62 5.25
N VAL A 98 -5.47 5.51 4.94
CA VAL A 98 -4.16 5.52 4.26
C VAL A 98 -4.27 6.11 2.85
N ILE A 99 -5.28 5.71 2.06
CA ILE A 99 -5.48 6.20 0.70
C ILE A 99 -5.76 7.71 0.69
N HIS A 100 -6.67 8.20 1.53
CA HIS A 100 -6.95 9.63 1.59
C HIS A 100 -5.75 10.41 2.10
N SER A 101 -5.00 9.86 3.07
CA SER A 101 -3.76 10.50 3.57
C SER A 101 -2.71 10.62 2.47
N PHE A 102 -2.60 9.60 1.60
CA PHE A 102 -1.73 9.64 0.43
C PHE A 102 -2.16 10.71 -0.56
N GLN A 103 -3.44 10.72 -0.94
CA GLN A 103 -4.00 11.69 -1.87
C GLN A 103 -3.81 13.12 -1.38
N ALA A 104 -4.15 13.40 -0.12
CA ALA A 104 -4.01 14.74 0.46
C ALA A 104 -2.55 15.23 0.43
N ARG A 105 -1.58 14.36 0.73
CA ARG A 105 -0.15 14.69 0.70
C ARG A 105 0.36 14.91 -0.73
N ILE A 106 -0.07 14.09 -1.69
CA ILE A 106 0.25 14.31 -3.11
C ILE A 106 -0.32 15.64 -3.59
N CYS A 107 -1.57 15.97 -3.26
CA CYS A 107 -2.16 17.26 -3.62
C CYS A 107 -1.39 18.42 -3.01
N ALA A 108 -1.04 18.36 -1.72
CA ALA A 108 -0.23 19.38 -1.04
C ALA A 108 1.11 19.62 -1.75
N LEU A 109 1.79 18.56 -2.18
CA LEU A 109 3.06 18.65 -2.88
C LEU A 109 2.90 19.18 -4.30
N MET A 110 1.85 18.74 -5.00
CA MET A 110 1.51 19.28 -6.32
C MET A 110 1.24 20.78 -6.24
N TRP A 111 0.38 21.24 -5.34
CA TRP A 111 0.11 22.67 -5.14
C TRP A 111 1.38 23.46 -4.84
N SER A 112 2.22 22.97 -3.92
CA SER A 112 3.49 23.63 -3.59
C SER A 112 4.41 23.74 -4.81
N ARG A 113 4.52 22.68 -5.62
CA ARG A 113 5.38 22.68 -6.81
C ARG A 113 4.86 23.61 -7.90
N LEU A 114 3.55 23.63 -8.13
CA LEU A 114 2.93 24.50 -9.13
C LEU A 114 3.10 25.98 -8.76
N GLY A 115 2.99 26.32 -7.47
CA GLY A 115 3.30 27.66 -6.97
C GLY A 115 4.74 28.08 -7.26
N ILE A 116 5.72 27.20 -7.03
CA ILE A 116 7.15 27.46 -7.35
C ILE A 116 7.35 27.70 -8.85
N LEU A 117 6.62 26.99 -9.70
CA LEU A 117 6.71 27.14 -11.16
C LEU A 117 5.92 28.36 -11.68
N GLY A 118 5.23 29.11 -10.83
CA GLY A 118 4.37 30.22 -11.23
C GLY A 118 3.13 29.78 -12.01
N LEU A 119 2.75 28.51 -11.91
CA LEU A 119 1.60 27.94 -12.63
C LEU A 119 0.27 28.07 -11.85
N GLY A 120 0.35 28.54 -10.59
CA GLY A 120 -0.78 28.73 -9.69
C GLY A 120 -0.76 27.78 -8.48
N ASP A 121 -1.60 28.05 -7.50
CA ASP A 121 -1.68 27.33 -6.22
C ASP A 121 -3.13 26.96 -5.82
N THR A 122 -4.10 27.20 -6.71
CA THR A 122 -5.52 26.89 -6.45
C THR A 122 -5.98 25.60 -7.14
N GLU A 123 -7.12 25.07 -6.70
CA GLU A 123 -7.79 23.94 -7.37
C GLU A 123 -8.11 24.23 -8.84
N LEU A 124 -8.52 25.48 -9.14
CA LEU A 124 -8.83 25.93 -10.50
C LEU A 124 -7.60 25.94 -11.40
N ASP A 125 -6.43 26.27 -10.85
CA ASP A 125 -5.17 26.23 -11.58
C ASP A 125 -4.76 24.79 -11.91
N ILE A 126 -4.93 23.86 -10.96
CA ILE A 126 -4.73 22.43 -11.23
C ILE A 126 -5.65 21.95 -12.35
N ALA A 127 -6.95 22.26 -12.30
CA ALA A 127 -7.87 21.82 -13.34
C ALA A 127 -7.46 22.34 -14.73
N ARG A 128 -7.00 23.59 -14.81
CA ARG A 128 -6.49 24.22 -16.04
C ARG A 128 -5.21 23.55 -16.55
N ILE A 129 -4.28 23.21 -15.65
CA ILE A 129 -3.03 22.51 -15.97
C ILE A 129 -3.32 21.09 -16.46
N LEU A 130 -4.18 20.35 -15.77
CA LEU A 130 -4.56 18.99 -16.16
C LEU A 130 -5.29 18.96 -17.52
N GLN A 131 -6.04 20.00 -17.86
CA GLN A 131 -6.70 20.12 -19.17
C GLN A 131 -5.74 20.53 -20.30
N SER A 132 -4.68 21.26 -19.99
CA SER A 132 -3.75 21.78 -20.99
C SER A 132 -2.58 20.84 -21.30
N TYR A 133 -2.22 19.98 -20.36
CA TYR A 133 -1.12 19.03 -20.53
C TYR A 133 -1.57 17.77 -21.26
N GLY A 134 -0.80 17.35 -22.26
CA GLY A 134 -0.94 16.02 -22.84
C GLY A 134 -0.46 14.92 -21.87
N PRO A 135 -0.76 13.65 -22.16
CA PRO A 135 -0.39 12.52 -21.29
C PRO A 135 1.12 12.43 -21.02
N LYS A 136 1.95 12.80 -22.00
CA LYS A 136 3.42 12.72 -21.89
C LYS A 136 3.98 13.83 -21.01
N GLU A 137 3.50 15.06 -21.20
CA GLU A 137 3.89 16.23 -20.42
C GLU A 137 3.44 16.07 -18.97
N LEU A 138 2.23 15.55 -18.76
CA LEU A 138 1.72 15.24 -17.42
C LEU A 138 2.55 14.16 -16.74
N SER A 139 2.92 13.10 -17.48
CA SER A 139 3.78 12.04 -16.94
C SER A 139 5.16 12.59 -16.53
N GLN A 140 5.78 13.44 -17.35
CA GLN A 140 7.05 14.09 -17.02
C GLN A 140 6.94 15.01 -15.79
N LEU A 141 5.86 15.77 -15.67
CA LEU A 141 5.60 16.59 -14.50
C LEU A 141 5.48 15.72 -13.24
N ILE A 142 4.70 14.64 -13.30
CA ILE A 142 4.55 13.68 -12.20
C ILE A 142 5.90 13.05 -11.86
N GLU A 143 6.69 12.63 -12.85
CA GLU A 143 8.03 12.05 -12.62
C GLU A 143 8.97 13.06 -11.96
N SER A 144 8.97 14.33 -12.39
CA SER A 144 9.79 15.37 -11.76
C SER A 144 9.42 15.60 -10.29
N ILE A 145 8.13 15.51 -10.00
CA ILE A 145 7.58 15.59 -8.65
C ILE A 145 8.03 14.36 -7.85
N VAL A 146 7.90 13.14 -8.41
CA VAL A 146 8.36 11.90 -7.77
C VAL A 146 9.86 11.92 -7.48
N GLN A 147 10.69 12.39 -8.43
CA GLN A 147 12.14 12.48 -8.27
C GLN A 147 12.57 13.47 -7.20
N SER A 148 11.84 14.59 -7.03
CA SER A 148 12.12 15.53 -5.93
C SER A 148 12.01 14.85 -4.56
N TYR A 149 11.10 13.88 -4.42
CA TYR A 149 10.90 13.14 -3.16
C TYR A 149 12.07 12.21 -2.81
N ASP A 150 12.64 11.52 -3.80
CA ASP A 150 13.73 10.55 -3.57
C ASP A 150 15.03 11.23 -3.11
N VAL A 151 15.25 12.48 -3.55
CA VAL A 151 16.39 13.29 -3.13
C VAL A 151 16.09 13.97 -1.79
N ASP A 152 14.92 14.61 -1.64
CA ASP A 152 14.59 15.39 -0.45
C ASP A 152 14.47 14.53 0.81
N CYS A 153 14.00 13.28 0.73
CA CYS A 153 13.88 12.43 1.90
C CYS A 153 15.23 12.13 2.58
N ARG A 154 16.30 12.01 1.77
CA ARG A 154 17.64 11.67 2.23
C ARG A 154 18.35 12.85 2.88
N TYR A 155 18.11 14.06 2.37
CA TYR A 155 18.91 15.24 2.73
C TYR A 155 18.15 16.31 3.51
N THR A 156 16.81 16.25 3.59
CA THR A 156 16.05 17.23 4.37
C THR A 156 16.32 17.08 5.87
N LYS A 157 16.56 18.21 6.55
CA LYS A 157 16.63 18.28 8.02
C LYS A 157 15.24 18.42 8.66
N ASN A 158 14.22 18.70 7.86
CA ASN A 158 12.85 18.83 8.33
C ASN A 158 12.24 17.42 8.52
N LEU A 159 12.18 16.98 9.79
CA LEU A 159 11.66 15.67 10.16
C LEU A 159 10.19 15.48 9.75
N GLU A 160 9.39 16.55 9.81
CA GLU A 160 7.98 16.53 9.41
C GLU A 160 7.84 16.21 7.93
N LEU A 161 8.57 16.95 7.08
CA LEU A 161 8.61 16.73 5.65
C LEU A 161 9.13 15.32 5.31
N ARG A 162 10.18 14.87 5.99
CA ARG A 162 10.73 13.52 5.81
C ARG A 162 9.67 12.44 6.09
N ASN A 163 8.90 12.58 7.17
CA ASN A 163 7.84 11.63 7.52
C ASN A 163 6.72 11.62 6.47
N HIS A 164 6.33 12.78 5.93
CA HIS A 164 5.39 12.84 4.82
C HIS A 164 5.89 12.08 3.59
N ILE A 165 7.16 12.26 3.22
CA ILE A 165 7.76 11.61 2.05
C ILE A 165 7.87 10.09 2.25
N LEU A 166 8.38 9.62 3.39
CA LEU A 166 8.48 8.19 3.69
C LEU A 166 7.11 7.50 3.67
N PHE A 167 6.08 8.18 4.16
CA PHE A 167 4.71 7.68 4.06
C PHE A 167 4.25 7.53 2.61
N LEU A 168 4.51 8.53 1.76
CA LEU A 168 4.16 8.48 0.33
C LEU A 168 4.86 7.31 -0.36
N GLN A 169 6.16 7.15 -0.17
CA GLN A 169 6.94 6.05 -0.75
C GLN A 169 6.39 4.67 -0.33
N HIS A 170 6.17 4.46 0.97
CA HIS A 170 5.65 3.18 1.45
C HIS A 170 4.22 2.92 0.96
N THR A 171 3.38 3.95 0.87
CA THR A 171 1.99 3.83 0.45
C THR A 171 1.86 3.66 -1.06
N GLN A 172 2.75 4.24 -1.87
CA GLN A 172 2.80 4.01 -3.31
C GLN A 172 2.98 2.52 -3.62
N ASN A 173 3.93 1.86 -2.95
CA ASN A 173 4.12 0.41 -3.08
C ASN A 173 2.88 -0.38 -2.69
N TYR A 174 2.17 0.05 -1.64
CA TYR A 174 0.88 -0.54 -1.27
C TYR A 174 -0.19 -0.39 -2.36
N LEU A 175 -0.30 0.79 -2.96
CA LEU A 175 -1.26 1.08 -4.03
C LEU A 175 -0.96 0.27 -5.30
N VAL A 176 0.31 0.16 -5.68
CA VAL A 176 0.78 -0.67 -6.80
C VAL A 176 0.44 -2.13 -6.54
N MET A 177 0.76 -2.66 -5.37
CA MET A 177 0.41 -4.03 -4.99
C MET A 177 -1.11 -4.25 -4.99
N LYS A 178 -1.89 -3.32 -4.45
CA LYS A 178 -3.36 -3.39 -4.46
C LYS A 178 -3.90 -3.44 -5.89
N HIS A 179 -3.36 -2.62 -6.80
CA HIS A 179 -3.72 -2.61 -8.20
C HIS A 179 -3.39 -3.95 -8.86
N ALA A 180 -2.16 -4.42 -8.70
CA ALA A 180 -1.70 -5.69 -9.23
C ALA A 180 -2.60 -6.87 -8.80
N ILE A 181 -2.96 -6.94 -7.51
CA ILE A 181 -3.86 -7.98 -6.98
C ILE A 181 -5.25 -7.87 -7.60
N LYS A 182 -5.80 -6.65 -7.72
CA LYS A 182 -7.14 -6.43 -8.27
C LYS A 182 -7.24 -6.82 -9.75
N HIS A 183 -6.17 -6.61 -10.52
CA HIS A 183 -6.12 -6.86 -11.95
C HIS A 183 -5.40 -8.16 -12.34
N ALA A 184 -5.00 -8.96 -11.35
CA ALA A 184 -4.19 -10.17 -11.55
C ALA A 184 -2.89 -9.93 -12.34
N ASP A 185 -2.33 -8.72 -12.26
CA ASP A 185 -1.07 -8.35 -12.91
C ASP A 185 0.11 -8.71 -12.01
N LEU A 186 0.52 -9.98 -12.06
CA LEU A 186 1.68 -10.47 -11.31
C LEU A 186 3.01 -9.91 -11.82
N GLY A 187 3.05 -9.41 -13.07
CA GLY A 187 4.23 -8.77 -13.64
C GLY A 187 4.56 -7.47 -12.92
N LEU A 188 3.53 -6.72 -12.51
CA LEU A 188 3.68 -5.50 -11.73
C LEU A 188 4.23 -5.74 -10.31
N LEU A 189 4.06 -6.96 -9.74
CA LEU A 189 4.63 -7.34 -8.44
C LEU A 189 6.10 -7.80 -8.52
N HIS A 190 6.62 -8.08 -9.72
CA HIS A 190 7.98 -8.58 -9.94
C HIS A 190 9.02 -7.47 -10.21
N ARG A 191 8.59 -6.21 -10.32
CA ARG A 191 9.46 -5.04 -10.48
C ARG A 191 10.09 -4.64 -9.15
#